data_AF-A0A2I0LHU2-F1
#
_entry.id   AF-A0A2I0LHU2-F1
#
_cell.length_a   1.000
_cell.length_b   1.000
_cell.length_c   1.000
_cell.angle_alpha   90.00
_cell.angle_beta   90.00
_cell.angle_gamma   90.00
#
_symmetry.space_group_name_H-M   'P 1'
#
loop_
_entity.id
_entity.type
_entity.pdbx_description
1 polymer ?
#
loop_
_entity_poly.entity_id
_entity_poly.type
_entity_poly.pdbx_seq_one_letter_code
_entity_poly.pdbx_strand_id
1 'polypeptide(L)'
;MDTLRNRTVEELRELQENAEEIERLALESQEVQELQLEREMALASNRSLAEQNLKFQAPLETGRTDLSSKYEELQQLAERCKEQKAKLEKFAAAMHPQTLLDLLQVESQKIEEESEKMAEKFLEGEVPLETFLEQFSVMRKLSHLRRVRVEKLQEILRKLETSREAGGDPQPPPHVPTPPNPNPSLRGLHPSPCPTARPQTHLSAPRRPASSSSSFLLVFVFPKGPICVRLFCISSSLWHRP
;
A
#
# COMPACT_ATOMS: atom_id res chain seq x y z
N MET A 1 44.11 -3.73 53.52
CA MET A 1 44.60 -2.79 54.56
C MET A 1 45.22 -3.50 55.77
N ASP A 2 44.72 -4.67 56.20
CA ASP A 2 45.32 -5.41 57.32
C ASP A 2 46.77 -5.88 57.07
N THR A 3 47.15 -6.04 55.81
CA THR A 3 48.52 -6.35 55.36
C THR A 3 49.56 -5.29 55.73
N LEU A 4 49.16 -4.03 55.86
CA LEU A 4 50.05 -2.94 56.27
C LEU A 4 50.20 -2.85 57.80
N ARG A 5 49.27 -3.45 58.55
CA ARG A 5 49.20 -3.37 60.02
C ARG A 5 50.23 -4.25 60.73
N ASN A 6 50.75 -5.25 60.03
CA ASN A 6 51.68 -6.25 60.55
C ASN A 6 53.14 -5.99 60.14
N ARG A 7 53.45 -4.84 59.52
CA ARG A 7 54.82 -4.47 59.10
C ARG A 7 55.51 -3.55 60.10
N THR A 8 56.84 -3.64 60.17
CA THR A 8 57.69 -2.79 61.00
C THR A 8 57.91 -1.41 60.37
N VAL A 9 58.40 -0.44 61.15
CA VAL A 9 58.59 0.95 60.70
C VAL A 9 59.63 1.05 59.58
N GLU A 10 60.69 0.25 59.65
CA GLU A 10 61.74 0.16 58.65
C GLU A 10 61.20 -0.40 57.32
N GLU A 11 60.41 -1.47 57.37
CA GLU A 11 59.75 -2.06 56.19
C GLU A 11 58.72 -1.12 55.55
N LEU A 12 58.05 -0.28 56.35
CA LEU A 12 57.11 0.73 55.85
C LEU A 12 57.84 1.91 55.19
N ARG A 13 59.05 2.28 55.64
CA ARG A 13 59.88 3.29 54.96
C ARG A 13 60.42 2.77 53.62
N GLU A 14 60.91 1.54 53.58
CA GLU A 14 61.31 0.89 52.33
C GLU A 14 60.15 0.78 51.35
N LEU A 15 58.96 0.41 51.84
CA LEU A 15 57.74 0.38 51.05
C LEU A 15 57.36 1.76 50.50
N GLN A 16 57.52 2.82 51.31
CA GLN A 16 57.20 4.19 50.90
C GLN A 16 58.09 4.69 49.75
N GLU A 17 59.34 4.23 49.69
CA GLU A 17 60.27 4.55 48.60
C GLU A 17 60.13 3.63 47.38
N ASN A 18 59.36 2.54 47.49
CA ASN A 18 59.13 1.59 46.42
C ASN A 18 57.76 1.79 45.75
N ALA A 19 57.73 2.63 44.71
CA ALA A 19 56.52 2.96 43.97
C ALA A 19 55.84 1.74 43.30
N GLU A 20 56.61 0.78 42.81
CA GLU A 20 56.09 -0.43 42.16
C GLU A 20 55.34 -1.32 43.16
N GLU A 21 55.85 -1.39 44.39
CA GLU A 21 55.22 -2.14 45.48
C GLU A 21 53.90 -1.49 45.92
N ILE A 22 53.88 -0.15 46.01
CA ILE A 22 52.66 0.62 46.32
C ILE A 22 51.61 0.44 45.23
N GLU A 23 52.01 0.51 43.95
CA GLU A 23 51.09 0.28 42.83
C GLU A 23 50.51 -1.12 42.85
N ARG A 24 51.33 -2.14 43.14
CA ARG A 24 50.85 -3.51 43.27
C ARG A 24 49.83 -3.66 44.41
N LEU A 25 50.12 -3.12 45.59
CA LEU A 25 49.17 -3.14 46.71
C LEU A 25 47.87 -2.39 46.40
N ALA A 26 47.92 -1.33 45.58
CA ALA A 26 46.73 -0.62 45.12
C ALA A 26 45.92 -1.46 44.12
N LEU A 27 46.57 -2.16 43.19
CA LEU A 27 45.90 -3.09 42.25
C LEU A 27 45.31 -4.31 42.96
N GLU A 28 45.95 -4.77 44.03
CA GLU A 28 45.49 -5.87 44.88
C GLU A 28 44.45 -5.42 45.93
N SER A 29 44.16 -4.12 46.02
CA SER A 29 43.12 -3.63 46.93
C SER A 29 41.75 -4.18 46.53
N GLN A 30 40.93 -4.47 47.54
CA GLN A 30 39.62 -5.06 47.35
C GLN A 30 38.75 -4.16 46.47
N GLU A 31 38.81 -2.84 46.68
CA GLU A 31 38.04 -1.85 45.94
C GLU A 31 38.39 -1.86 44.44
N VAL A 32 39.68 -1.97 44.10
CA VAL A 32 40.12 -2.03 42.69
C VAL A 32 39.74 -3.38 42.06
N GLN A 33 39.86 -4.49 42.79
CA GLN A 33 39.45 -5.81 42.30
C GLN A 33 37.92 -5.90 42.08
N GLU A 34 37.12 -5.35 42.98
CA GLU A 34 35.65 -5.30 42.82
C GLU A 34 35.24 -4.48 41.59
N LEU A 35 35.89 -3.33 41.35
CA LEU A 35 35.66 -2.51 40.16
C LEU A 35 36.09 -3.22 38.86
N GLN A 36 37.21 -3.94 38.88
CA GLN A 36 37.64 -4.75 37.75
C GLN A 36 36.63 -5.86 37.44
N LEU A 37 36.12 -6.54 38.47
CA LEU A 37 35.09 -7.56 38.32
C LEU A 37 33.79 -6.97 37.76
N GLU A 38 33.31 -5.83 38.28
CA GLU A 38 32.11 -5.17 37.76
C GLU A 38 32.29 -4.77 36.29
N ARG A 39 33.47 -4.26 35.92
CA ARG A 39 33.82 -3.96 34.52
C ARG A 39 33.76 -5.21 33.64
N GLU A 40 34.36 -6.31 34.06
CA GLU A 40 34.35 -7.56 33.30
C GLU A 40 32.94 -8.13 33.13
N MET A 41 32.12 -8.10 34.19
CA MET A 41 30.71 -8.48 34.14
C MET A 41 29.92 -7.60 33.18
N ALA A 42 30.13 -6.29 33.22
CA ALA A 42 29.48 -5.34 32.32
C ALA A 42 29.89 -5.56 30.85
N LEU A 43 31.18 -5.81 30.60
CA LEU A 43 31.69 -6.13 29.26
C LEU A 43 31.11 -7.45 28.73
N ALA A 44 31.05 -8.49 29.56
CA ALA A 44 30.45 -9.77 29.21
C ALA A 44 28.95 -9.62 28.89
N SER A 45 28.22 -8.86 29.70
CA SER A 45 26.80 -8.56 29.47
C SER A 45 26.58 -7.76 28.18
N ASN A 46 27.37 -6.71 27.95
CA ASN A 46 27.29 -5.90 26.74
C ASN A 46 27.58 -6.73 25.48
N ARG A 47 28.61 -7.59 25.53
CA ARG A 47 28.94 -8.50 24.44
C ARG A 47 27.79 -9.47 24.15
N SER A 48 27.20 -10.07 25.18
CA SER A 48 26.04 -10.96 25.03
C SER A 48 24.86 -10.25 24.38
N LEU A 49 24.57 -9.01 24.80
CA LEU A 49 23.51 -8.18 24.21
C LEU A 49 23.81 -7.82 22.75
N ALA A 50 25.05 -7.47 22.42
CA ALA A 50 25.46 -7.19 21.04
C ALA A 50 25.29 -8.43 20.15
N GLU A 51 25.70 -9.60 20.62
CA GLU A 51 25.52 -10.87 19.92
C GLU A 51 24.04 -11.22 19.73
N GLN A 52 23.18 -10.97 20.73
CA GLN A 52 21.73 -11.13 20.59
C GLN A 52 21.13 -10.15 19.58
N ASN A 53 21.54 -8.88 19.61
CA ASN A 53 21.09 -7.86 18.66
C ASN A 53 21.45 -8.24 17.21
N LEU A 54 22.67 -8.76 17.00
CA LEU A 54 23.13 -9.19 15.68
C LEU A 54 22.31 -10.37 15.13
N LYS A 55 21.77 -11.25 15.99
CA LYS A 55 20.88 -12.35 15.54
C LYS A 55 19.62 -11.84 14.85
N PHE A 56 19.17 -10.62 15.15
CA PHE A 56 18.00 -10.02 14.51
C PHE A 56 18.31 -9.39 13.15
N GLN A 57 19.58 -9.16 12.81
CA GLN A 57 19.93 -8.49 11.56
C GLN A 57 19.44 -9.28 10.34
N ALA A 58 19.78 -10.57 10.24
CA ALA A 58 19.39 -11.40 9.11
C ALA A 58 17.85 -11.49 8.93
N PRO A 59 17.04 -11.85 9.95
CA PRO A 59 15.59 -11.93 9.77
C PRO A 59 14.94 -10.59 9.47
N LEU A 60 15.47 -9.47 9.98
CA LEU A 60 14.94 -8.13 9.65
C LEU A 60 15.25 -7.73 8.20
N GLU A 61 16.46 -8.01 7.73
CA GLU A 61 16.84 -7.76 6.34
C GLU A 61 16.01 -8.61 5.38
N THR A 62 15.85 -9.91 5.66
CA THR A 62 14.97 -10.81 4.91
C THR A 62 13.52 -10.32 4.94
N GLY A 63 13.00 -9.98 6.12
CA GLY A 63 11.64 -9.46 6.24
C GLY A 63 11.42 -8.16 5.47
N ARG A 64 12.42 -7.27 5.45
CA ARG A 64 12.38 -6.03 4.65
C ARG A 64 12.35 -6.35 3.15
N THR A 65 13.20 -7.26 2.67
CA THR A 65 13.24 -7.63 1.24
C THR A 65 11.95 -8.31 0.81
N ASP A 66 11.42 -9.22 1.62
CA ASP A 66 10.18 -9.94 1.35
C ASP A 66 9.01 -8.98 1.28
N LEU A 67 8.93 -8.04 2.23
CA LEU A 67 7.91 -7.01 2.24
C LEU A 67 7.99 -6.13 1.00
N SER A 68 9.18 -5.66 0.61
CA SER A 68 9.34 -4.87 -0.61
C SER A 68 8.90 -5.63 -1.87
N SER A 69 9.28 -6.90 -1.97
CA SER A 69 8.89 -7.77 -3.08
C SER A 69 7.37 -7.93 -3.15
N LYS A 70 6.70 -8.16 -2.01
CA LYS A 70 5.23 -8.27 -1.94
C LYS A 70 4.52 -6.98 -2.31
N TYR A 71 5.07 -5.82 -1.95
CA TYR A 71 4.52 -4.53 -2.38
C TYR A 71 4.67 -4.32 -3.90
N GLU A 72 5.80 -4.72 -4.48
CA GLU A 72 6.00 -4.66 -5.93
C GLU A 72 5.04 -5.60 -6.68
N GLU A 73 4.87 -6.84 -6.22
CA GLU A 73 3.90 -7.79 -6.76
C GLU A 73 2.46 -7.22 -6.70
N LEU A 74 2.09 -6.64 -5.56
CA LEU A 74 0.77 -6.03 -5.37
C LEU A 74 0.56 -4.86 -6.33
N GLN A 75 1.56 -4.00 -6.49
CA GLN A 75 1.50 -2.87 -7.40
C GLN A 75 1.32 -3.34 -8.86
N GLN A 76 2.08 -4.34 -9.28
CA GLN A 76 1.95 -4.93 -10.61
C GLN A 76 0.57 -5.56 -10.83
N LEU A 77 0.02 -6.25 -9.82
CA LEU A 77 -1.31 -6.83 -9.90
C LEU A 77 -2.39 -5.75 -9.97
N ALA A 78 -2.27 -4.69 -9.17
CA ALA A 78 -3.21 -3.57 -9.17
C ALA A 78 -3.27 -2.86 -10.53
N GLU A 79 -2.12 -2.59 -11.15
CA GLU A 79 -2.09 -2.01 -12.50
C GLU A 79 -2.69 -2.96 -13.54
N ARG A 80 -2.39 -4.26 -13.50
CA ARG A 80 -3.03 -5.25 -14.38
C ARG A 80 -4.55 -5.29 -14.22
N CYS A 81 -5.05 -5.26 -12.97
CA CYS A 81 -6.48 -5.21 -12.70
C CYS A 81 -7.12 -3.93 -13.24
N LYS A 82 -6.47 -2.79 -13.07
CA LYS A 82 -6.92 -1.49 -13.60
C LYS A 82 -6.97 -1.49 -15.12
N GLU A 83 -5.97 -2.04 -15.79
CA GLU A 83 -5.97 -2.19 -17.25
C GLU A 83 -7.09 -3.11 -17.74
N GLN A 84 -7.29 -4.26 -17.09
CA GLN A 84 -8.37 -5.19 -17.43
C GLN A 84 -9.75 -4.55 -17.22
N LYS A 85 -9.93 -3.83 -16.12
CA LYS A 85 -11.15 -3.08 -15.84
C LYS A 85 -11.39 -2.01 -16.91
N ALA A 86 -10.39 -1.22 -17.28
CA ALA A 86 -10.52 -0.22 -18.33
C ALA A 86 -10.85 -0.84 -19.71
N LYS A 87 -10.29 -2.01 -20.04
CA LYS A 87 -10.65 -2.77 -21.25
C LYS A 87 -12.11 -3.22 -21.21
N LEU A 88 -12.56 -3.75 -20.08
CA LEU A 88 -13.94 -4.18 -19.89
C LEU A 88 -14.91 -3.00 -19.98
N GLU A 89 -14.60 -1.86 -19.36
CA GLU A 89 -15.42 -0.65 -19.42
C GLU A 89 -15.56 -0.13 -20.86
N LYS A 90 -14.47 -0.12 -21.65
CA LYS A 90 -14.52 0.24 -23.07
C LYS A 90 -15.41 -0.71 -23.87
N PHE A 91 -15.27 -2.01 -23.65
CA PHE A 91 -16.09 -3.02 -24.32
C PHE A 91 -17.56 -2.90 -23.91
N ALA A 92 -17.84 -2.71 -22.63
CA ALA A 92 -19.19 -2.54 -22.12
C ALA A 92 -19.86 -1.26 -22.65
N ALA A 93 -19.12 -0.17 -22.78
CA ALA A 93 -19.63 1.08 -23.37
C ALA A 93 -19.93 0.92 -24.87
N ALA A 94 -19.04 0.25 -25.63
CA ALA A 94 -19.22 -0.01 -27.05
C ALA A 94 -20.38 -0.99 -27.32
N MET A 95 -20.55 -2.00 -26.47
CA MET A 95 -21.60 -3.01 -26.55
C MET A 95 -22.87 -2.62 -25.78
N HIS A 96 -22.92 -1.40 -25.23
CA HIS A 96 -24.10 -0.94 -24.53
C HIS A 96 -25.29 -0.93 -25.50
N PRO A 97 -26.45 -1.51 -25.15
CA PRO A 97 -27.55 -1.69 -26.08
C PRO A 97 -28.05 -0.40 -26.74
N GLN A 98 -28.03 0.71 -25.99
CA GLN A 98 -28.36 2.03 -26.55
C GLN A 98 -27.34 2.49 -27.60
N THR A 99 -26.03 2.35 -27.32
CA THR A 99 -24.97 2.69 -28.27
C THR A 99 -25.12 1.91 -29.57
N LEU A 100 -25.43 0.61 -29.47
CA LEU A 100 -25.65 -0.25 -30.64
C LEU A 100 -26.91 0.14 -31.42
N LEU A 101 -27.98 0.55 -30.73
CA LEU A 101 -29.19 1.07 -31.36
C LEU A 101 -28.90 2.36 -32.13
N ASP A 102 -28.21 3.32 -31.51
CA ASP A 102 -27.86 4.60 -32.13
C ASP A 102 -26.99 4.38 -33.38
N LEU A 103 -25.98 3.51 -33.28
CA LEU A 103 -25.14 3.12 -34.43
C LEU A 103 -25.97 2.47 -35.55
N LEU A 104 -26.89 1.57 -35.21
CA LEU A 104 -27.75 0.92 -36.19
C LEU A 104 -28.71 1.92 -36.86
N GLN A 105 -29.20 2.92 -36.13
CA GLN A 105 -30.04 3.99 -36.67
C GLN A 105 -29.26 4.85 -37.69
N VAL A 106 -28.05 5.28 -37.34
CA VAL A 106 -27.18 6.04 -38.25
C VAL A 106 -26.91 5.24 -39.53
N GLU A 107 -26.54 3.97 -39.39
CA GLU A 107 -26.30 3.07 -40.53
C GLU A 107 -27.59 2.75 -41.32
N SER A 108 -28.76 2.82 -40.70
CA SER A 108 -30.06 2.69 -41.37
C SER A 108 -30.40 3.93 -42.21
N GLN A 109 -30.17 5.13 -41.66
CA GLN A 109 -30.37 6.39 -42.38
C GLN A 109 -29.40 6.49 -43.55
N LYS A 110 -28.13 6.15 -43.34
CA LYS A 110 -27.11 6.15 -44.39
C LYS A 110 -27.50 5.29 -45.60
N ILE A 111 -27.95 4.04 -45.39
CA ILE A 111 -28.34 3.18 -46.52
C ILE A 111 -29.63 3.65 -47.19
N GLU A 112 -30.52 4.33 -46.45
CA GLU A 112 -31.73 4.95 -47.01
C GLU A 112 -31.34 6.10 -47.95
N GLU A 113 -30.51 7.05 -47.48
CA GLU A 113 -29.98 8.15 -48.28
C GLU A 113 -29.18 7.66 -49.50
N GLU A 114 -28.33 6.63 -49.34
CA GLU A 114 -27.60 6.05 -50.46
C GLU A 114 -28.55 5.43 -51.49
N SER A 115 -29.65 4.82 -51.05
CA SER A 115 -30.66 4.25 -51.95
C SER A 115 -31.43 5.34 -52.70
N GLU A 116 -31.70 6.48 -52.06
CA GLU A 116 -32.33 7.64 -52.69
C GLU A 116 -31.41 8.26 -53.74
N LYS A 117 -30.12 8.45 -53.42
CA LYS A 117 -29.12 8.90 -54.39
C LYS A 117 -28.99 7.97 -55.59
N MET A 118 -29.10 6.65 -55.39
CA MET A 118 -29.11 5.69 -56.50
C MET A 118 -30.34 5.86 -57.40
N ALA A 119 -31.51 6.15 -56.82
CA ALA A 119 -32.72 6.44 -57.58
C ALA A 119 -32.62 7.75 -58.35
N GLU A 120 -32.08 8.80 -57.76
CA GLU A 120 -31.84 10.09 -58.42
C GLU A 120 -30.95 9.93 -59.65
N LYS A 121 -29.80 9.26 -59.51
CA LYS A 121 -28.88 8.98 -60.62
C LYS A 121 -29.51 8.19 -61.76
N PHE A 122 -30.40 7.24 -61.44
CA PHE A 122 -31.14 6.51 -62.46
C PHE A 122 -32.13 7.42 -63.21
N LEU A 123 -32.85 8.30 -62.51
CA LEU A 123 -33.77 9.26 -63.12
C LEU A 123 -33.06 10.31 -63.97
N GLU A 124 -31.83 10.65 -63.62
CA GLU A 124 -30.94 11.52 -64.40
C GLU A 124 -30.32 10.82 -65.63
N GLY A 125 -30.49 9.49 -65.74
CA GLY A 125 -29.96 8.68 -66.84
C GLY A 125 -28.48 8.33 -66.69
N GLU A 126 -27.87 8.54 -65.51
CA GLU A 126 -26.47 8.21 -65.24
C GLU A 126 -26.23 6.70 -65.10
N VAL A 127 -27.27 5.94 -64.74
CA VAL A 127 -27.20 4.50 -64.45
C VAL A 127 -28.16 3.72 -65.36
N PRO A 128 -27.71 2.66 -66.05
CA PRO A 128 -28.58 1.78 -66.83
C PRO A 128 -29.58 1.00 -65.97
N LEU A 129 -30.72 0.63 -66.55
CA LEU A 129 -31.81 -0.07 -65.85
C LEU A 129 -31.35 -1.35 -65.11
N GLU A 130 -30.56 -2.19 -65.75
CA GLU A 130 -30.12 -3.47 -65.15
C GLU A 130 -29.27 -3.25 -63.89
N THR A 131 -28.33 -2.31 -63.94
CA THR A 131 -27.48 -1.96 -62.79
C THR A 131 -28.30 -1.33 -61.66
N PHE A 132 -29.27 -0.48 -62.00
CA PHE A 132 -30.19 0.09 -61.03
C PHE A 132 -30.98 -1.00 -60.30
N LEU A 133 -31.61 -1.92 -61.04
CA LEU A 133 -32.42 -2.99 -60.45
C LEU A 133 -31.59 -3.89 -59.52
N GLU A 134 -30.36 -4.23 -59.89
CA GLU A 134 -29.46 -5.04 -59.06
C GLU A 134 -29.08 -4.32 -57.75
N GLN A 135 -28.61 -3.07 -57.83
CA GLN A 135 -28.09 -2.36 -56.66
C GLN A 135 -29.21 -1.80 -55.77
N PHE A 136 -30.20 -1.14 -56.36
CA PHE A 136 -31.29 -0.50 -55.62
C PHE A 136 -32.12 -1.52 -54.84
N SER A 137 -32.41 -2.69 -55.43
CA SER A 137 -33.19 -3.73 -54.74
C SER A 137 -32.45 -4.26 -53.50
N VAL A 138 -31.13 -4.46 -53.59
CA VAL A 138 -30.28 -4.87 -52.46
C VAL A 138 -30.26 -3.79 -51.37
N MET A 139 -30.08 -2.53 -51.74
CA MET A 139 -30.04 -1.41 -50.81
C MET A 139 -31.38 -1.20 -50.10
N ARG A 140 -32.50 -1.21 -50.83
CA ARG A 140 -33.85 -1.08 -50.24
C ARG A 140 -34.19 -2.25 -49.34
N LYS A 141 -33.82 -3.48 -49.72
CA LYS A 141 -33.96 -4.66 -48.84
C LYS A 141 -33.17 -4.49 -47.55
N LEU A 142 -31.92 -4.01 -47.62
CA LEU A 142 -31.09 -3.76 -46.45
C LEU A 142 -31.65 -2.64 -45.57
N SER A 143 -32.09 -1.53 -46.16
CA SER A 143 -32.73 -0.41 -45.47
C SER A 143 -33.96 -0.87 -44.68
N HIS A 144 -34.90 -1.56 -45.33
CA HIS A 144 -36.10 -2.06 -44.65
C HIS A 144 -35.77 -3.07 -43.55
N LEU A 145 -34.80 -3.96 -43.78
CA LEU A 145 -34.35 -4.90 -42.75
C LEU A 145 -33.75 -4.19 -41.53
N ARG A 146 -32.92 -3.15 -41.74
CA ARG A 146 -32.34 -2.36 -40.65
C ARG A 146 -33.41 -1.58 -39.90
N ARG A 147 -34.38 -0.97 -40.58
CA ARG A 147 -35.52 -0.28 -39.95
C ARG A 147 -36.31 -1.19 -39.00
N VAL A 148 -36.67 -2.40 -39.46
CA VAL A 148 -37.37 -3.37 -38.61
C VAL A 148 -36.50 -3.80 -37.41
N ARG A 149 -35.18 -3.95 -37.59
CA ARG A 149 -34.28 -4.28 -36.47
C ARG A 149 -34.17 -3.15 -35.45
N VAL A 150 -34.16 -1.88 -35.89
CA VAL A 150 -34.20 -0.70 -35.02
C VAL A 150 -35.47 -0.71 -34.18
N GLU A 151 -36.63 -0.82 -34.82
CA GLU A 151 -37.94 -0.88 -34.14
C GLU A 151 -37.98 -2.02 -33.11
N LYS A 152 -37.47 -3.20 -33.50
CA LYS A 152 -37.47 -4.36 -32.61
C LYS A 152 -36.55 -4.18 -31.40
N LEU A 153 -35.37 -3.60 -31.59
CA LEU A 153 -34.43 -3.33 -30.51
C LEU A 153 -34.99 -2.27 -29.56
N GLN A 154 -35.60 -1.19 -30.08
CA GLN A 154 -36.32 -0.19 -29.27
C GLN A 154 -37.43 -0.81 -28.42
N GLU A 155 -38.22 -1.72 -29.00
CA GLU A 155 -39.28 -2.42 -28.28
C GLU A 155 -38.71 -3.25 -27.11
N ILE A 156 -37.59 -3.95 -27.34
CA ILE A 156 -36.91 -4.76 -26.31
C ILE A 156 -36.38 -3.88 -25.18
N LEU A 157 -35.73 -2.76 -25.50
CA LEU A 157 -35.19 -1.83 -24.50
C LEU A 157 -36.29 -1.22 -23.63
N ARG A 158 -37.38 -0.75 -24.25
CA ARG A 158 -38.54 -0.23 -23.51
C ARG A 158 -39.16 -1.29 -22.59
N LYS A 159 -39.26 -2.55 -23.03
CA LYS A 159 -39.75 -3.64 -22.19
C LYS A 159 -38.85 -3.88 -20.97
N LEU A 160 -37.54 -3.84 -21.16
CA LEU A 160 -36.57 -4.00 -20.08
C LEU A 160 -36.71 -2.90 -19.01
N GLU A 161 -36.92 -1.66 -19.44
CA GLU A 161 -37.16 -0.52 -18.55
C GLU A 161 -38.45 -0.70 -17.75
N THR A 162 -39.55 -1.02 -18.41
CA THR A 162 -40.86 -1.24 -17.73
C THR A 162 -40.84 -2.42 -16.75
N SER A 163 -40.08 -3.49 -17.04
CA SER A 163 -39.91 -4.63 -16.13
C SER A 163 -39.09 -4.27 -14.88
N ARG A 164 -38.21 -3.28 -14.97
CA ARG A 164 -37.37 -2.82 -13.85
C ARG A 164 -38.15 -1.91 -12.89
N GLU A 165 -39.09 -1.12 -13.41
CA GLU A 165 -39.95 -0.24 -12.62
C GLU A 165 -41.07 -1.00 -11.89
N ALA A 166 -41.59 -2.08 -12.47
CA ALA A 166 -42.62 -2.92 -11.86
C ALA A 166 -42.11 -3.80 -10.70
N GLY A 167 -40.78 -3.91 -10.52
CA GLY A 167 -40.13 -4.67 -9.43
C GLY A 167 -39.70 -3.81 -8.23
N GLY A 168 -40.18 -2.56 -8.14
CA GLY A 168 -39.90 -1.66 -7.01
C GLY A 168 -40.44 -2.21 -5.69
N ASP A 169 -39.52 -2.43 -4.76
CA ASP A 169 -39.69 -2.72 -3.33
C ASP A 169 -40.87 -1.93 -2.69
N PRO A 170 -41.72 -2.55 -1.84
CA PRO A 170 -42.79 -1.81 -1.18
C PRO A 170 -42.19 -0.72 -0.30
N GLN A 171 -42.49 0.53 -0.63
CA GLN A 171 -42.27 1.68 0.25
C GLN A 171 -42.78 1.34 1.66
N PRO A 172 -41.96 1.40 2.72
CA PRO A 172 -42.46 1.16 4.07
C PRO A 172 -43.49 2.25 4.42
N PRO A 173 -44.62 1.90 5.06
CA PRO A 173 -45.70 2.84 5.36
C PRO A 173 -45.21 3.96 6.30
N PRO A 174 -45.84 5.15 6.26
CA PRO A 174 -45.40 6.32 7.00
C PRO A 174 -45.40 6.06 8.51
N HIS A 175 -44.29 6.44 9.16
CA HIS A 175 -44.04 6.33 10.59
C HIS A 175 -45.21 6.83 11.45
N VAL A 176 -45.69 5.98 12.35
CA VAL A 176 -46.56 6.35 13.48
C VAL A 176 -45.68 6.90 14.62
N PRO A 177 -46.01 8.03 15.27
CA PRO A 177 -45.19 8.57 16.35
C PRO A 177 -45.39 7.79 17.66
N THR A 178 -44.33 7.20 18.19
CA THR A 178 -44.30 6.57 19.52
C THR A 178 -44.07 7.60 20.64
N PRO A 179 -44.68 7.41 21.84
CA PRO A 179 -44.52 8.33 22.98
C PRO A 179 -43.21 8.08 23.74
N PRO A 180 -42.69 9.05 24.51
CA PRO A 180 -41.42 8.91 25.22
C PRO A 180 -41.64 8.16 26.55
N ASN A 181 -40.88 7.09 26.78
CA ASN A 181 -40.77 6.48 28.11
C ASN A 181 -39.38 6.76 28.68
N PRO A 182 -39.24 7.16 29.96
CA PRO A 182 -37.97 7.51 30.53
C PRO A 182 -37.29 6.30 31.20
N ASN A 183 -35.97 6.40 31.23
CA ASN A 183 -35.01 5.75 32.11
C ASN A 183 -34.20 4.53 31.63
N PRO A 184 -32.91 4.50 32.01
CA PRO A 184 -31.88 3.68 31.38
C PRO A 184 -31.50 2.49 32.26
N SER A 185 -31.18 1.35 31.63
CA SER A 185 -29.90 0.67 31.83
C SER A 185 -29.88 -0.73 31.19
N LEU A 186 -28.79 -0.94 30.45
CA LEU A 186 -28.05 -2.19 30.26
C LEU A 186 -28.73 -3.36 29.52
N ARG A 187 -28.54 -3.38 28.19
CA ARG A 187 -28.27 -4.64 27.47
C ARG A 187 -27.33 -4.43 26.28
N GLY A 188 -26.12 -4.97 26.43
CA GLY A 188 -25.44 -5.84 25.45
C GLY A 188 -25.20 -5.35 24.02
N LEU A 189 -23.93 -5.04 23.76
CA LEU A 189 -23.12 -5.53 22.63
C LEU A 189 -23.66 -5.32 21.20
N HIS A 190 -23.26 -4.20 20.58
CA HIS A 190 -22.84 -4.20 19.18
C HIS A 190 -21.82 -3.08 18.91
N PRO A 191 -20.71 -3.33 18.18
CA PRO A 191 -19.70 -2.32 17.88
C PRO A 191 -20.19 -1.36 16.78
N SER A 192 -20.07 -0.05 17.04
CA SER A 192 -19.90 0.99 16.00
C SER A 192 -18.41 1.04 15.60
N PRO A 193 -17.98 1.54 14.41
CA PRO A 193 -17.99 2.99 14.19
C PRO A 193 -17.97 3.54 12.74
N CYS A 194 -18.43 4.80 12.67
CA CYS A 194 -17.90 5.98 11.95
C CYS A 194 -18.04 6.20 10.42
N PRO A 195 -18.22 7.48 10.01
CA PRO A 195 -18.35 7.92 8.62
C PRO A 195 -16.97 8.17 7.98
N THR A 196 -16.82 7.79 6.72
CA THR A 196 -15.59 8.03 5.94
C THR A 196 -15.57 9.47 5.41
N ALA A 197 -14.73 10.30 6.04
CA ALA A 197 -14.22 11.52 5.46
C ALA A 197 -13.19 11.20 4.35
N ARG A 198 -13.27 11.97 3.27
CA ARG A 198 -12.41 11.98 2.08
C ARG A 198 -10.98 12.39 2.44
N PRO A 199 -9.90 11.71 1.97
CA PRO A 199 -8.55 12.25 2.11
C PRO A 199 -8.18 13.08 0.87
N GLN A 200 -7.83 14.35 1.10
CA GLN A 200 -6.95 15.10 0.22
C GLN A 200 -5.52 14.63 0.49
N THR A 201 -4.80 14.18 -0.54
CA THR A 201 -3.38 13.83 -0.46
C THR A 201 -2.53 14.94 -1.09
N HIS A 202 -2.23 15.97 -0.31
CA HIS A 202 -1.02 16.76 -0.49
C HIS A 202 -0.02 16.31 0.57
N LEU A 203 0.92 15.42 0.24
CA LEU A 203 2.12 15.25 1.05
C LEU A 203 3.35 15.05 0.16
N SER A 204 4.20 16.05 0.27
CA SER A 204 5.49 16.27 -0.35
C SER A 204 6.49 15.15 -0.04
N ALA A 205 7.32 14.84 -1.03
CA ALA A 205 8.45 13.91 -0.92
C ALA A 205 9.45 14.33 0.18
N PRO A 206 10.08 13.38 0.90
CA PRO A 206 11.19 13.73 1.78
C PRO A 206 12.48 13.90 0.96
N ARG A 207 13.09 15.09 1.09
CA ARG A 207 14.46 15.37 0.65
C ARG A 207 15.45 14.47 1.39
N ARG A 208 16.38 13.87 0.65
CA ARG A 208 17.62 13.28 1.19
C ARG A 208 18.47 14.36 1.86
N PRO A 209 19.00 14.16 3.08
CA PRO A 209 20.12 14.97 3.55
C PRO A 209 21.42 14.42 2.95
N ALA A 210 22.26 15.37 2.55
CA ALA A 210 23.58 15.17 2.00
C ALA A 210 24.56 14.61 3.05
N SER A 211 25.57 13.94 2.53
CA SER A 211 26.79 13.49 3.20
C SER A 211 27.45 14.58 4.03
N SER A 212 27.65 14.32 5.33
CA SER A 212 28.74 14.93 6.09
C SER A 212 29.32 13.90 7.04
N SER A 213 30.54 13.46 6.71
CA SER A 213 31.40 12.70 7.61
C SER A 213 31.63 13.51 8.88
N SER A 214 31.27 12.96 10.04
CA SER A 214 31.82 13.39 11.32
C SER A 214 31.82 12.21 12.26
N SER A 215 33.01 11.64 12.45
CA SER A 215 33.28 10.58 13.41
C SER A 215 33.20 11.15 14.82
N PHE A 216 32.20 10.75 15.60
CA PHE A 216 32.23 10.87 17.06
C PHE A 216 31.90 9.51 17.65
N LEU A 217 32.92 8.85 18.20
CA LEU A 217 32.77 7.71 19.10
C LEU A 217 32.24 8.24 20.43
N LEU A 218 30.92 8.24 20.60
CA LEU A 218 30.31 8.53 21.89
C LEU A 218 30.07 7.20 22.61
N VAL A 219 30.99 6.84 23.49
CA VAL A 219 30.85 5.69 24.40
C VAL A 219 29.78 6.09 25.44
N PHE A 220 28.56 5.60 25.26
CA PHE A 220 27.52 5.74 26.27
C PHE A 220 27.66 4.61 27.30
N VAL A 221 28.07 4.98 28.51
CA VAL A 221 27.85 4.19 29.72
C VAL A 221 26.38 4.36 30.09
N PHE A 222 25.56 3.31 29.90
CA PHE A 222 24.17 3.33 30.34
C PHE A 222 24.08 2.97 31.83
N PRO A 223 23.48 3.81 32.69
CA PRO A 223 23.12 3.42 34.05
C PRO A 223 21.94 2.44 33.99
N LYS A 224 21.97 1.45 34.89
CA LYS A 224 20.97 0.40 35.10
C LYS A 224 19.53 0.95 35.01
N GLY A 225 18.79 0.57 33.95
CA GLY A 225 17.38 0.92 33.72
C GLY A 225 16.78 0.17 32.52
N PRO A 226 15.45 -0.06 32.45
CA PRO A 226 14.85 -1.08 31.61
C PRO A 226 15.01 -0.79 30.11
N ILE A 227 15.35 -1.85 29.40
CA ILE A 227 15.72 -1.95 27.99
C ILE A 227 14.70 -1.25 27.10
N CYS A 228 15.10 -0.14 26.48
CA CYS A 228 14.40 0.42 25.32
C CYS A 228 15.22 0.07 24.07
N VAL A 229 14.76 -0.94 23.32
CA VAL A 229 15.43 -1.41 22.11
C VAL A 229 15.31 -0.34 21.01
N ARG A 230 16.31 0.52 20.89
CA ARG A 230 16.56 1.27 19.65
C ARG A 230 17.66 0.54 18.88
N LEU A 231 17.25 -0.17 17.84
CA LEU A 231 18.15 -0.77 16.86
C LEU A 231 18.87 0.37 16.12
N PHE A 232 20.19 0.47 16.27
CA PHE A 232 21.03 1.31 15.44
C PHE A 232 21.96 0.40 14.63
N CYS A 233 21.71 0.31 13.31
CA CYS A 233 22.59 -0.40 12.40
C CYS A 233 23.91 0.37 12.28
N ILE A 234 25.02 -0.22 12.72
CA ILE A 234 26.36 0.25 12.41
C ILE A 234 26.87 -0.64 11.27
N SER A 235 27.08 -0.04 10.09
CA SER A 235 27.71 -0.72 8.95
C SER A 235 29.12 -1.17 9.32
N SER A 236 29.35 -2.48 9.28
CA SER A 236 30.68 -3.09 9.31
C SER A 236 31.45 -2.70 8.04
N SER A 237 32.27 -1.65 8.14
CA SER A 237 33.13 -1.22 7.03
C SER A 237 34.40 -0.56 7.53
N LEU A 238 35.09 -1.16 8.50
CA LEU A 238 36.51 -0.89 8.75
C LEU A 238 36.99 -1.88 9.79
N TRP A 239 37.67 -2.94 9.39
CA TRP A 239 38.72 -3.67 10.13
C TRP A 239 39.19 -4.79 9.19
N HIS A 240 39.87 -4.39 8.12
CA HIS A 240 40.70 -5.34 7.38
C HIS A 240 42.02 -4.68 6.97
N ARG A 241 43.10 -5.41 7.33
CA ARG A 241 44.53 -5.25 7.03
C ARG A 241 45.40 -4.44 7.99
N PRO A 242 46.68 -4.84 8.12
CA PRO A 242 47.20 -6.21 8.22
C PRO A 242 47.99 -6.46 9.51
#